data_AF-A0A2E0VJ80-F1
#
_entry.id   AF-A0A2E0VJ80-F1
#
_cell.length_a   1.000
_cell.length_b   1.000
_cell.length_c   1.000
_cell.angle_alpha   90.00
_cell.angle_beta   90.00
_cell.angle_gamma   90.00
#
_symmetry.space_group_name_H-M   'P 1'
#
loop_
_entity.id
_entity.type
_entity.pdbx_description
1 polymer ?
#
loop_
_entity_poly.entity_id
_entity_poly.type
_entity_poly.pdbx_seq_one_letter_code
_entity_poly.pdbx_strand_id
1 'polypeptide(L)'
;MPIVVNSSGCEACLANPNPKQMNHPMASMCVVAMIKADRFRTPEYREISKHIQSPEERCENTGTCKENAFGPGTELKEIVPKFFERGKCSCKSYAAKMDRWGVDECEQRFEEIVDHLVKQASGWAVPAFASRVVARRWLRMAIDNAKSDWPFVWAYYAKEAKGDELRYSIRSLLKWKPDARVILIGDKPDWYGGEFYEKPRIGPTSFQAFKDCYSKLQMAATIVDKFVWMMDDIYWVSDFKMYHATSPKYVRHVTQEQFYNWKPKNAWAKTRANAYSYLLENSLPTYDFAGHLPQPIRSKTFLEMEDELGLLEEYRNWECIYFNKYYSQHAIPYASKYTRVTKEPKRISPKGVLLNHTSSTYGGMVREYLESAFPEKCAVEK
;
A
#
# COMPACT_ATOMS: atom_id res chain seq x y z
N MET A 1 -24.81 -6.13 34.63
CA MET A 1 -24.11 -4.97 35.21
C MET A 1 -24.15 -3.84 34.19
N PRO A 2 -24.53 -2.60 34.58
CA PRO A 2 -24.40 -1.44 33.70
C PRO A 2 -22.91 -1.19 33.43
N ILE A 3 -22.56 -0.90 32.18
CA ILE A 3 -21.18 -0.61 31.78
C ILE A 3 -20.95 0.88 31.99
N VAL A 4 -20.09 1.23 32.94
CA VAL A 4 -19.66 2.61 33.15
C VAL A 4 -18.42 2.86 32.28
N VAL A 5 -18.47 3.92 31.46
CA VAL A 5 -17.40 4.30 30.53
C VAL A 5 -16.93 5.71 30.89
N ASN A 6 -15.62 5.91 31.00
CA ASN A 6 -15.03 7.24 31.12
C ASN A 6 -14.06 7.51 29.96
N SER A 7 -13.40 8.68 29.99
CA SER A 7 -12.43 9.10 28.96
C SER A 7 -11.24 8.16 28.75
N SER A 8 -11.03 7.20 29.66
CA SER A 8 -9.89 6.29 29.68
C SER A 8 -10.23 4.85 29.29
N GLY A 9 -11.51 4.46 29.25
CA GLY A 9 -11.97 3.10 28.89
C GLY A 9 -13.19 2.63 29.70
N CYS A 10 -13.65 1.40 29.46
CA CYS A 10 -14.66 0.76 30.30
C CYS A 10 -14.02 0.03 31.49
N GLU A 11 -14.75 -0.11 32.59
CA GLU A 11 -14.24 -0.74 33.83
C GLU A 11 -13.66 -2.14 33.60
N ALA A 12 -14.26 -2.94 32.71
CA ALA A 12 -13.77 -4.30 32.40
C ALA A 12 -12.39 -4.30 31.71
N CYS A 13 -12.09 -3.28 30.89
CA CYS A 13 -10.78 -3.13 30.26
C CYS A 13 -9.73 -2.60 31.24
N LEU A 14 -10.12 -1.71 32.16
CA LEU A 14 -9.23 -1.11 33.15
C LEU A 14 -8.86 -2.08 34.29
N ALA A 15 -9.73 -3.05 34.59
CA ALA A 15 -9.49 -4.08 35.60
C ALA A 15 -8.63 -5.26 35.10
N ASN A 16 -8.28 -5.31 33.81
CA ASN A 16 -7.42 -6.35 33.27
C ASN A 16 -5.94 -6.03 33.61
N PRO A 17 -5.17 -6.94 34.23
CA PRO A 17 -3.78 -6.70 34.60
C PRO A 17 -2.83 -6.52 33.41
N ASN A 18 -3.29 -6.81 32.18
CA ASN A 18 -2.51 -6.61 30.96
C ASN A 18 -3.34 -5.99 29.83
N PRO A 19 -3.80 -4.72 29.97
CA PRO A 19 -4.79 -4.11 29.10
C PRO A 19 -4.25 -3.79 27.69
N LYS A 20 -2.95 -3.96 27.45
CA LYS A 20 -2.30 -3.77 26.14
C LYS A 20 -2.36 -5.02 25.24
N GLN A 21 -2.75 -6.20 25.77
CA GLN A 21 -2.78 -7.45 24.99
C GLN A 21 -3.99 -7.59 24.06
N MET A 22 -5.01 -6.75 24.22
CA MET A 22 -6.07 -6.62 23.24
C MET A 22 -6.12 -5.15 22.89
N ASN A 23 -5.77 -4.83 21.63
CA ASN A 23 -5.98 -3.58 20.90
C ASN A 23 -6.59 -2.45 21.74
N HIS A 24 -6.05 -1.22 21.68
CA HIS A 24 -6.85 -0.02 21.96
C HIS A 24 -8.26 -0.23 21.37
N PRO A 25 -9.29 -0.57 22.18
CA PRO A 25 -10.53 -1.02 21.60
C PRO A 25 -11.18 0.27 21.15
N MET A 26 -11.18 0.54 19.84
CA MET A 26 -12.20 1.45 19.33
C MET A 26 -13.53 0.85 19.80
N ALA A 27 -14.36 1.64 20.49
CA ALA A 27 -15.60 1.18 21.13
C ALA A 27 -16.47 0.31 20.19
N SER A 28 -16.36 0.52 18.88
CA SER A 28 -16.95 -0.29 17.81
C SER A 28 -16.62 -1.79 17.89
N MET A 29 -15.37 -2.19 18.18
CA MET A 29 -14.95 -3.60 18.25
C MET A 29 -15.50 -4.32 19.49
N CYS A 30 -15.56 -3.63 20.64
CA CYS A 30 -16.21 -4.15 21.84
C CYS A 30 -17.71 -4.38 21.61
N VAL A 31 -18.38 -3.46 20.91
CA VAL A 31 -19.81 -3.61 20.58
C VAL A 31 -20.03 -4.82 19.66
N VAL A 32 -19.21 -5.00 18.63
CA VAL A 32 -19.30 -6.18 17.73
C VAL A 32 -19.07 -7.49 18.47
N ALA A 33 -18.07 -7.56 19.35
CA ALA A 33 -17.78 -8.75 20.15
C ALA A 33 -18.94 -9.08 21.11
N MET A 34 -19.56 -8.07 21.71
CA MET A 34 -20.69 -8.24 22.62
C MET A 34 -22.01 -8.58 21.91
N ILE A 35 -22.21 -8.13 20.67
CA ILE A 35 -23.32 -8.58 19.80
C ILE A 35 -23.15 -10.07 19.47
N LYS A 36 -21.95 -10.50 19.09
CA LYS A 36 -21.65 -11.91 18.79
C LYS A 36 -21.80 -12.84 19.99
N ALA A 37 -21.61 -12.32 21.20
CA ALA A 37 -21.77 -13.05 22.45
C ALA A 37 -23.24 -13.05 22.99
N ASP A 38 -24.21 -12.56 22.21
CA ASP A 38 -25.64 -12.46 22.57
C ASP A 38 -25.91 -11.69 23.87
N ARG A 39 -25.05 -10.70 24.20
CA ARG A 39 -25.13 -9.95 25.46
C ARG A 39 -25.95 -8.66 25.40
N PHE A 40 -26.50 -8.31 24.23
CA PHE A 40 -27.41 -7.18 24.04
C PHE A 40 -28.79 -7.68 23.58
N ARG A 41 -29.76 -7.75 24.48
CA ARG A 41 -31.10 -8.33 24.23
C ARG A 41 -32.25 -7.33 24.15
N THR A 42 -32.00 -6.02 24.09
CA THR A 42 -33.09 -5.04 23.98
C THR A 42 -33.33 -4.58 22.54
N PRO A 43 -34.60 -4.32 22.13
CA PRO A 43 -34.96 -3.90 20.78
C PRO A 43 -34.25 -2.61 20.30
N GLU A 44 -33.93 -1.67 21.20
CA GLU A 44 -33.22 -0.43 20.82
C GLU A 44 -31.80 -0.69 20.29
N TYR A 45 -31.13 -1.78 20.69
CA TYR A 45 -29.78 -2.10 20.21
C TYR A 45 -29.78 -2.80 18.85
N ARG A 46 -30.89 -3.42 18.43
CA ARG A 46 -31.06 -3.94 17.05
C ARG A 46 -31.18 -2.81 16.02
N GLU A 47 -31.64 -1.64 16.42
CA GLU A 47 -31.62 -0.42 15.61
C GLU A 47 -30.18 0.11 15.45
N ILE A 48 -29.42 0.18 16.55
CA ILE A 48 -28.02 0.62 16.54
C ILE A 48 -27.12 -0.34 15.74
N SER A 49 -27.35 -1.66 15.82
CA SER A 49 -26.56 -2.64 15.05
C SER A 49 -26.74 -2.51 13.53
N LYS A 50 -27.86 -1.96 13.05
CA LYS A 50 -28.06 -1.63 11.62
C LYS A 50 -27.22 -0.43 11.17
N HIS A 51 -26.83 0.44 12.10
CA HIS A 51 -25.97 1.60 11.83
C HIS A 51 -24.48 1.34 12.05
N ILE A 52 -24.13 0.28 12.80
CA ILE A 52 -22.78 -0.26 12.90
C ILE A 52 -22.57 -1.27 11.76
N GLN A 53 -22.69 -0.79 10.52
CA GLN A 53 -22.13 -1.52 9.38
C GLN A 53 -20.62 -1.50 9.53
N SER A 54 -19.99 -2.65 9.28
CA SER A 54 -18.54 -2.72 9.16
C SER A 54 -18.07 -1.67 8.14
N PRO A 55 -16.87 -1.07 8.30
CA PRO A 55 -16.29 -0.20 7.27
C PRO A 55 -16.24 -0.87 5.88
N GLU A 56 -16.33 -2.20 5.83
CA GLU A 56 -16.34 -3.02 4.62
C GLU A 56 -17.65 -2.87 3.81
N GLU A 57 -18.82 -2.68 4.43
CA GLU A 57 -20.11 -2.66 3.72
C GLU A 57 -20.53 -1.27 3.21
N ARG A 58 -19.97 -0.18 3.75
CA ARG A 58 -20.38 1.17 3.35
C ARG A 58 -19.80 1.60 1.99
N CYS A 59 -18.85 0.84 1.44
CA CYS A 59 -18.17 1.16 0.18
C CYS A 59 -18.88 0.61 -1.07
N GLU A 60 -19.87 -0.28 -0.93
CA GLU A 60 -20.48 -0.94 -2.10
C GLU A 60 -21.68 -0.18 -2.69
N ASN A 61 -22.31 0.74 -1.95
CA ASN A 61 -23.60 1.35 -2.35
C ASN A 61 -23.56 2.83 -2.74
N THR A 62 -22.40 3.47 -2.82
CA THR A 62 -22.28 4.79 -3.45
C THR A 62 -21.10 4.75 -4.41
N GLY A 63 -21.37 4.82 -5.72
CA GLY A 63 -20.38 4.70 -6.79
C GLY A 63 -19.35 5.85 -6.85
N THR A 64 -18.97 6.45 -5.73
CA THR A 64 -18.08 7.62 -5.66
C THR A 64 -17.26 7.59 -4.37
N CYS A 65 -15.95 7.85 -4.50
CA CYS A 65 -14.93 8.01 -3.46
C CYS A 65 -14.14 6.75 -3.09
N LYS A 66 -13.30 6.26 -4.01
CA LYS A 66 -12.12 5.47 -3.62
C LYS A 66 -11.02 6.45 -3.20
N GLU A 67 -10.53 6.29 -1.97
CA GLU A 67 -9.41 7.06 -1.45
C GLU A 67 -8.15 6.75 -2.27
N ASN A 68 -7.64 7.74 -3.01
CA ASN A 68 -6.31 7.65 -3.59
C ASN A 68 -5.34 7.81 -2.43
N ALA A 69 -4.58 6.77 -2.12
CA ALA A 69 -3.62 6.81 -1.01
C ALA A 69 -2.40 7.71 -1.27
N PHE A 70 -2.24 8.15 -2.52
CA PHE A 70 -1.20 9.08 -2.95
C PHE A 70 -1.84 10.10 -3.89
N GLY A 71 -1.98 11.32 -3.40
CA GLY A 71 -2.48 12.48 -4.15
C GLY A 71 -1.94 13.79 -3.55
N PRO A 72 -2.47 14.95 -3.95
CA PRO A 72 -1.96 16.25 -3.48
C PRO A 72 -1.97 16.41 -1.95
N GLY A 73 -2.90 15.79 -1.24
CA GLY A 73 -2.95 15.84 0.23
C GLY A 73 -1.84 15.03 0.88
N THR A 74 -1.57 13.84 0.35
CA THR A 74 -0.43 13.00 0.76
C THR A 74 0.89 13.71 0.50
N GLU A 75 1.07 14.29 -0.70
CA GLU A 75 2.28 15.07 -1.03
C GLU A 75 2.44 16.29 -0.13
N LEU A 76 1.35 16.99 0.17
CA LEU A 76 1.39 18.16 1.04
C LEU A 76 1.87 17.79 2.45
N LYS A 77 1.42 16.64 2.98
CA LYS A 77 1.86 16.14 4.28
C LYS A 77 3.37 15.86 4.35
N GLU A 78 3.95 15.37 3.25
CA GLU A 78 5.40 15.14 3.18
C GLU A 78 6.22 16.44 3.13
N ILE A 79 5.64 17.50 2.55
CA ILE A 79 6.28 18.81 2.43
C ILE A 79 6.18 19.62 3.72
N VAL A 80 5.05 19.54 4.42
CA VAL A 80 4.80 20.33 5.64
C VAL A 80 5.57 19.75 6.83
N PRO A 81 6.45 20.53 7.49
CA PRO A 81 7.21 20.02 8.62
C PRO A 81 6.34 19.58 9.80
N LYS A 82 6.62 18.41 10.38
CA LYS A 82 5.84 17.78 11.46
C LYS A 82 5.62 18.67 12.70
N PHE A 83 6.51 19.62 13.00
CA PHE A 83 6.33 20.53 14.14
C PHE A 83 5.21 21.58 13.93
N PHE A 84 4.69 21.72 12.71
CA PHE A 84 3.48 22.48 12.43
C PHE A 84 2.19 21.70 12.70
N GLU A 85 2.26 20.38 12.95
CA GLU A 85 1.13 19.54 13.36
C GLU A 85 0.83 19.69 14.87
N ARG A 86 0.54 20.91 15.38
CA ARG A 86 0.14 21.12 16.79
C ARG A 86 -1.39 21.16 16.95
N GLY A 87 -1.91 20.39 17.91
CA GLY A 87 -3.31 20.44 18.38
C GLY A 87 -4.30 19.58 17.56
N LYS A 88 -5.60 19.62 17.93
CA LYS A 88 -6.74 18.90 17.32
C LYS A 88 -7.00 19.31 15.85
N CYS A 89 -5.98 19.28 14.99
CA CYS A 89 -6.09 19.75 13.62
C CYS A 89 -6.91 18.77 12.78
N SER A 90 -7.87 19.30 12.01
CA SER A 90 -8.55 18.61 10.90
C SER A 90 -7.64 18.37 9.69
N CYS A 91 -6.32 18.60 9.80
CA CYS A 91 -5.35 18.50 8.73
C CYS A 91 -5.37 17.11 8.08
N LYS A 92 -5.52 16.03 8.88
CA LYS A 92 -5.62 14.65 8.36
C LYS A 92 -6.87 14.42 7.51
N SER A 93 -8.01 15.00 7.91
CA SER A 93 -9.25 14.85 7.13
C SER A 93 -9.26 15.72 5.89
N TYR A 94 -8.58 16.88 5.91
CA TYR A 94 -8.44 17.75 4.75
C TYR A 94 -7.43 17.22 3.73
N ALA A 95 -6.29 16.65 4.17
CA ALA A 95 -5.36 15.95 3.27
C ALA A 95 -6.05 14.80 2.54
N ALA A 96 -6.81 13.95 3.26
CA ALA A 96 -7.62 12.92 2.63
C ALA A 96 -8.68 13.49 1.67
N LYS A 97 -9.20 14.70 1.94
CA LYS A 97 -10.13 15.40 1.03
C LYS A 97 -9.42 15.84 -0.26
N MET A 98 -8.20 16.38 -0.15
CA MET A 98 -7.37 16.74 -1.31
C MET A 98 -7.00 15.52 -2.14
N ASP A 99 -6.67 14.40 -1.50
CA ASP A 99 -6.40 13.15 -2.19
C ASP A 99 -7.64 12.62 -2.94
N ARG A 100 -8.85 12.80 -2.38
CA ARG A 100 -10.11 12.48 -3.05
C ARG A 100 -10.41 13.42 -4.22
N TRP A 101 -10.09 14.70 -4.10
CA TRP A 101 -10.21 15.69 -5.17
C TRP A 101 -9.29 15.37 -6.33
N GLY A 102 -8.08 14.86 -6.05
CA GLY A 102 -7.06 14.63 -7.06
C GLY A 102 -6.44 15.94 -7.54
N VAL A 103 -5.54 15.84 -8.52
CA VAL A 103 -4.77 16.97 -9.04
C VAL A 103 -5.68 18.06 -9.60
N ASP A 104 -6.53 17.73 -10.57
CA ASP A 104 -7.31 18.70 -11.34
C ASP A 104 -8.21 19.57 -10.44
N GLU A 105 -8.93 18.94 -9.51
CA GLU A 105 -9.81 19.64 -8.59
C GLU A 105 -9.03 20.44 -7.53
N CYS A 106 -7.84 19.96 -7.09
CA CYS A 106 -6.97 20.75 -6.22
C CYS A 106 -6.42 21.99 -6.92
N GLU A 107 -6.20 21.94 -8.25
CA GLU A 107 -5.83 23.12 -9.04
C GLU A 107 -6.99 24.12 -9.16
N GLN A 108 -8.21 23.63 -9.39
CA GLN A 108 -9.40 24.48 -9.42
C GLN A 108 -9.68 25.12 -8.05
N ARG A 109 -9.41 24.39 -6.96
CA ARG A 109 -9.58 24.85 -5.57
C ARG A 109 -8.33 25.46 -4.94
N PHE A 110 -7.33 25.84 -5.74
CA PHE A 110 -6.01 26.22 -5.22
C PHE A 110 -6.09 27.32 -4.14
N GLU A 111 -6.85 28.38 -4.37
CA GLU A 111 -7.02 29.46 -3.39
C GLU A 111 -7.82 29.02 -2.14
N GLU A 112 -8.85 28.18 -2.30
CA GLU A 112 -9.63 27.64 -1.16
C GLU A 112 -8.72 26.83 -0.23
N ILE A 113 -7.84 26.01 -0.79
CA ILE A 113 -6.90 25.18 -0.05
C ILE A 113 -5.85 26.06 0.63
N VAL A 114 -5.31 27.07 -0.06
CA VAL A 114 -4.37 28.03 0.53
C VAL A 114 -5.01 28.77 1.71
N ASP A 115 -6.26 29.23 1.56
CA ASP A 115 -7.00 29.88 2.65
C ASP A 115 -7.19 28.95 3.84
N HIS A 116 -7.51 27.67 3.58
CA HIS A 116 -7.60 26.66 4.63
C HIS A 116 -6.27 26.50 5.37
N LEU A 117 -5.15 26.37 4.65
CA LEU A 117 -3.82 26.23 5.24
C LEU A 117 -3.40 27.46 6.05
N VAL A 118 -3.67 28.67 5.55
CA VAL A 118 -3.38 29.93 6.26
C VAL A 118 -4.24 30.07 7.51
N LYS A 119 -5.50 29.65 7.50
CA LYS A 119 -6.35 29.64 8.71
C LYS A 119 -5.80 28.68 9.78
N GLN A 120 -5.23 27.55 9.36
CA GLN A 120 -4.53 26.64 10.28
C GLN A 120 -3.14 27.16 10.70
N ALA A 121 -2.60 28.15 9.98
CA ALA A 121 -1.29 28.74 10.22
C ALA A 121 -1.22 29.73 11.39
N SER A 122 -2.31 30.00 12.11
CA SER A 122 -2.30 30.87 13.30
C SER A 122 -1.37 30.37 14.42
N GLY A 123 -0.87 29.13 14.33
CA GLY A 123 0.18 28.58 15.20
C GLY A 123 1.58 28.48 14.56
N TRP A 124 1.78 29.00 13.34
CA TRP A 124 3.08 28.97 12.66
C TRP A 124 3.98 30.09 13.19
N ALA A 125 5.27 29.80 13.40
CA ALA A 125 6.30 30.80 13.70
C ALA A 125 6.68 31.63 12.45
N VAL A 126 5.68 32.02 11.64
CA VAL A 126 5.84 32.73 10.37
C VAL A 126 4.89 33.93 10.40
N PRO A 127 5.36 35.15 10.06
CA PRO A 127 4.49 36.32 9.98
C PRO A 127 3.27 36.07 9.09
N ALA A 128 2.11 36.61 9.46
CA ALA A 128 0.83 36.39 8.76
C ALA A 128 0.90 36.68 7.24
N PHE A 129 1.71 37.68 6.84
CA PHE A 129 1.91 38.02 5.43
C PHE A 129 2.71 36.96 4.65
N ALA A 130 3.59 36.22 5.33
CA ALA A 130 4.42 35.18 4.74
C ALA A 130 3.73 33.80 4.76
N SER A 131 2.75 33.57 5.64
CA SER A 131 2.01 32.30 5.73
C SER A 131 1.32 31.93 4.41
N ARG A 132 0.72 32.92 3.74
CA ARG A 132 0.07 32.70 2.43
C ARG A 132 1.07 32.32 1.35
N VAL A 133 2.23 32.97 1.30
CA VAL A 133 3.29 32.68 0.31
C VAL A 133 3.83 31.26 0.51
N VAL A 134 4.10 30.89 1.76
CA VAL A 134 4.57 29.54 2.12
C VAL A 134 3.52 28.49 1.78
N ALA A 135 2.25 28.70 2.15
CA ALA A 135 1.15 27.78 1.85
C ALA A 135 0.96 27.58 0.33
N ARG A 136 1.00 28.65 -0.48
CA ARG A 136 0.96 28.55 -1.95
C ARG A 136 2.10 27.70 -2.48
N ARG A 137 3.33 27.93 -1.99
CA ARG A 137 4.51 27.20 -2.45
C ARG A 137 4.38 25.72 -2.12
N TRP A 138 4.00 25.39 -0.88
CA TRP A 138 3.79 24.00 -0.47
C TRP A 138 2.68 23.30 -1.24
N LEU A 139 1.53 23.97 -1.43
CA LEU A 139 0.44 23.39 -2.21
C LEU A 139 0.83 23.16 -3.67
N ARG A 140 1.54 24.12 -4.28
CA ARG A 140 2.02 23.97 -5.66
C ARG A 140 2.99 22.80 -5.78
N MET A 141 3.99 22.73 -4.90
CA MET A 141 4.89 21.58 -4.82
C MET A 141 4.14 20.26 -4.61
N ALA A 142 3.09 20.26 -3.77
CA ALA A 142 2.29 19.06 -3.52
C ALA A 142 1.51 18.61 -4.76
N ILE A 143 0.91 19.54 -5.50
CA ILE A 143 0.20 19.28 -6.75
C ILE A 143 1.19 18.82 -7.83
N ASP A 144 2.34 19.49 -7.96
CA ASP A 144 3.37 19.15 -8.94
C ASP A 144 3.97 17.76 -8.63
N ASN A 145 4.22 17.45 -7.36
CA ASN A 145 4.63 16.11 -6.96
C ASN A 145 3.52 15.08 -7.20
N ALA A 146 2.25 15.42 -7.01
CA ALA A 146 1.14 14.50 -7.31
C ALA A 146 0.98 14.26 -8.81
N LYS A 147 1.34 15.25 -9.64
CA LYS A 147 1.43 15.15 -11.10
C LYS A 147 2.62 14.34 -11.58
N SER A 148 3.71 14.30 -10.82
CA SER A 148 4.91 13.59 -11.26
C SER A 148 4.59 12.12 -11.51
N ASP A 149 5.08 11.61 -12.63
CA ASP A 149 4.77 10.26 -13.09
C ASP A 149 5.29 9.23 -12.07
N TRP A 150 4.65 8.06 -12.05
CA TRP A 150 5.07 6.92 -11.23
C TRP A 150 5.74 5.89 -12.15
N PRO A 151 7.09 5.90 -12.27
CA PRO A 151 7.78 4.87 -13.03
C PRO A 151 7.43 3.48 -12.49
N PHE A 152 7.29 2.53 -13.39
CA PHE A 152 7.07 1.13 -13.03
C PHE A 152 8.42 0.42 -13.04
N VAL A 153 8.78 -0.17 -11.90
CA VAL A 153 10.09 -0.77 -11.66
C VAL A 153 9.94 -2.27 -11.52
N TRP A 154 10.76 -3.03 -12.24
CA TRP A 154 10.95 -4.47 -12.03
C TRP A 154 12.35 -4.75 -11.48
N ALA A 155 12.43 -5.45 -10.36
CA ALA A 155 13.66 -6.06 -9.88
C ALA A 155 13.79 -7.45 -10.50
N TYR A 156 14.83 -7.68 -11.31
CA TYR A 156 14.93 -8.87 -12.14
C TYR A 156 16.21 -9.66 -11.88
N TYR A 157 16.09 -10.99 -11.96
CA TYR A 157 17.21 -11.93 -11.89
C TYR A 157 16.98 -13.07 -12.87
N ALA A 158 17.76 -13.10 -13.95
CA ALA A 158 17.51 -13.92 -15.12
C ALA A 158 17.58 -15.43 -14.81
N LYS A 159 18.44 -15.86 -13.87
CA LYS A 159 18.63 -17.28 -13.57
C LYS A 159 17.43 -17.93 -12.87
N GLU A 160 16.60 -17.15 -12.18
CA GLU A 160 15.39 -17.65 -11.49
C GLU A 160 14.09 -17.23 -12.18
N ALA A 161 14.18 -16.41 -13.24
CA ALA A 161 13.04 -16.02 -14.04
C ALA A 161 12.40 -17.23 -14.75
N LYS A 162 11.07 -17.21 -14.94
CA LYS A 162 10.36 -18.28 -15.64
C LYS A 162 9.79 -17.80 -16.96
N GLY A 163 10.29 -18.41 -18.04
CA GLY A 163 9.81 -18.14 -19.40
C GLY A 163 9.76 -16.65 -19.71
N ASP A 164 8.57 -16.16 -20.04
CA ASP A 164 8.31 -14.80 -20.52
C ASP A 164 7.44 -14.00 -19.53
N GLU A 165 7.40 -14.37 -18.23
CA GLU A 165 6.65 -13.67 -17.16
C GLU A 165 6.92 -12.15 -17.21
N LEU A 166 8.20 -11.75 -17.13
CA LEU A 166 8.61 -10.35 -17.19
C LEU A 166 8.11 -9.65 -18.47
N ARG A 167 8.23 -10.33 -19.63
CA ARG A 167 7.81 -9.76 -20.93
C ARG A 167 6.32 -9.49 -20.92
N TYR A 168 5.50 -10.44 -20.48
CA TYR A 168 4.06 -10.26 -20.42
C TYR A 168 3.62 -9.27 -19.34
N SER A 169 4.32 -9.20 -18.21
CA SER A 169 4.07 -8.20 -17.17
C SER A 169 4.23 -6.79 -17.74
N ILE A 170 5.34 -6.53 -18.43
CA ILE A 170 5.61 -5.23 -19.08
C ILE A 170 4.64 -4.96 -20.24
N ARG A 171 4.38 -5.92 -21.13
CA ARG A 171 3.39 -5.77 -22.21
C ARG A 171 2.02 -5.39 -21.68
N SER A 172 1.59 -6.04 -20.59
CA SER A 172 0.29 -5.77 -19.99
C SER A 172 0.18 -4.33 -19.48
N LEU A 173 1.24 -3.78 -18.88
CA LEU A 173 1.29 -2.37 -18.49
C LEU A 173 1.19 -1.46 -19.72
N LEU A 174 2.08 -1.65 -20.70
CA LEU A 174 2.21 -0.74 -21.84
C LEU A 174 1.01 -0.81 -22.79
N LYS A 175 0.23 -1.90 -22.78
CA LYS A 175 -1.08 -1.96 -23.47
C LYS A 175 -2.05 -0.89 -22.97
N TRP A 176 -2.08 -0.62 -21.66
CA TRP A 176 -3.05 0.30 -21.05
C TRP A 176 -2.46 1.66 -20.69
N LYS A 177 -1.12 1.75 -20.61
CA LYS A 177 -0.36 2.97 -20.37
C LYS A 177 0.85 3.02 -21.32
N PRO A 178 0.65 3.32 -22.62
CA PRO A 178 1.72 3.31 -23.62
C PRO A 178 2.90 4.23 -23.28
N ASP A 179 2.62 5.34 -22.60
CA ASP A 179 3.61 6.35 -22.22
C ASP A 179 4.23 6.09 -20.83
N ALA A 180 3.88 4.99 -20.16
CA ALA A 180 4.41 4.70 -18.83
C ALA A 180 5.93 4.47 -18.89
N ARG A 181 6.67 5.15 -18.02
CA ARG A 181 8.10 4.90 -17.85
C ARG A 181 8.34 3.55 -17.20
N VAL A 182 9.04 2.66 -17.90
CA VAL A 182 9.41 1.30 -17.44
C VAL A 182 10.90 1.25 -17.14
N ILE A 183 11.25 0.82 -15.92
CA ILE A 183 12.62 0.70 -15.45
C ILE A 183 12.89 -0.74 -15.03
N LEU A 184 13.93 -1.35 -15.61
CA LEU A 184 14.40 -2.69 -15.22
C LEU A 184 15.68 -2.56 -14.41
N ILE A 185 15.74 -3.20 -13.24
CA ILE A 185 16.93 -3.22 -12.38
C ILE A 185 17.38 -4.66 -12.14
N GLY A 186 18.65 -4.95 -12.39
CA GLY A 186 19.24 -6.26 -12.18
C GLY A 186 19.93 -6.78 -13.44
N ASP A 187 19.49 -7.93 -13.94
CA ASP A 187 19.96 -8.49 -15.22
C ASP A 187 19.16 -7.91 -16.40
N LYS A 188 19.74 -7.90 -17.60
CA LYS A 188 19.06 -7.43 -18.82
C LYS A 188 18.79 -8.58 -19.79
N PRO A 189 17.52 -8.93 -20.07
CA PRO A 189 17.19 -9.84 -21.17
C PRO A 189 17.54 -9.25 -22.53
N ASP A 190 17.96 -10.07 -23.49
CA ASP A 190 18.35 -9.63 -24.84
C ASP A 190 17.25 -8.87 -25.58
N TRP A 191 15.99 -9.26 -25.36
CA TRP A 191 14.81 -8.67 -25.97
C TRP A 191 14.47 -7.27 -25.43
N TYR A 192 14.95 -6.92 -24.24
CA TYR A 192 14.58 -5.66 -23.57
C TYR A 192 15.43 -4.49 -24.08
N GLY A 193 14.76 -3.50 -24.67
CA GLY A 193 15.31 -2.26 -25.22
C GLY A 193 15.07 -1.01 -24.37
N GLY A 194 14.30 -1.11 -23.28
CA GLY A 194 13.94 0.02 -22.42
C GLY A 194 15.04 0.47 -21.45
N GLU A 195 14.67 1.40 -20.57
CA GLU A 195 15.54 1.92 -19.50
C GLU A 195 15.95 0.80 -18.54
N PHE A 196 17.25 0.70 -18.28
CA PHE A 196 17.86 -0.41 -17.54
C PHE A 196 19.00 0.06 -16.66
N TYR A 197 19.07 -0.49 -15.45
CA TYR A 197 20.19 -0.31 -14.53
C TYR A 197 20.72 -1.67 -14.08
N GLU A 198 22.01 -1.88 -14.32
CA GLU A 198 22.66 -3.12 -13.93
C GLU A 198 22.82 -3.18 -12.41
N LYS A 199 22.39 -4.31 -11.84
CA LYS A 199 22.68 -4.64 -10.44
C LYS A 199 22.88 -6.14 -10.27
N PRO A 200 24.14 -6.59 -10.16
CA PRO A 200 24.45 -8.00 -9.94
C PRO A 200 23.77 -8.54 -8.69
N ARG A 201 23.49 -9.85 -8.70
CA ARG A 201 22.94 -10.54 -7.55
C ARG A 201 23.87 -10.43 -6.35
N ILE A 202 23.33 -10.18 -5.17
CA ILE A 202 24.12 -10.17 -3.93
C ILE A 202 24.73 -11.55 -3.62
N GLY A 203 25.82 -11.58 -2.85
CA GLY A 203 26.47 -12.82 -2.43
C GLY A 203 25.56 -13.76 -1.61
N PRO A 204 25.94 -15.05 -1.46
CA PRO A 204 25.16 -16.02 -0.70
C PRO A 204 24.91 -15.57 0.75
N THR A 205 23.64 -15.59 1.18
CA THR A 205 23.22 -15.19 2.53
C THR A 205 21.86 -15.80 2.88
N SER A 206 21.44 -15.68 4.14
CA SER A 206 20.07 -16.04 4.54
C SER A 206 19.06 -15.16 3.79
N PHE A 207 17.96 -15.78 3.35
CA PHE A 207 16.91 -15.07 2.59
C PHE A 207 17.43 -14.35 1.33
N GLN A 208 18.49 -14.87 0.69
CA GLN A 208 19.20 -14.21 -0.43
C GLN A 208 18.26 -13.64 -1.50
N ALA A 209 17.28 -14.40 -1.99
CA ALA A 209 16.36 -13.91 -3.02
C ALA A 209 15.56 -12.66 -2.59
N PHE A 210 15.15 -12.60 -1.32
CA PHE A 210 14.41 -11.46 -0.78
C PHE A 210 15.31 -10.25 -0.55
N LYS A 211 16.50 -10.47 0.02
CA LYS A 211 17.51 -9.41 0.19
C LYS A 211 17.99 -8.87 -1.15
N ASP A 212 18.16 -9.73 -2.15
CA ASP A 212 18.55 -9.35 -3.51
C ASP A 212 17.51 -8.43 -4.15
N CYS A 213 16.24 -8.87 -4.13
CA CYS A 213 15.12 -8.07 -4.61
C CYS A 213 15.06 -6.71 -3.89
N TYR A 214 15.10 -6.72 -2.56
CA TYR A 214 15.08 -5.50 -1.76
C TYR A 214 16.24 -4.56 -2.08
N SER A 215 17.46 -5.07 -2.26
CA SER A 215 18.62 -4.26 -2.65
C SER A 215 18.45 -3.58 -4.02
N LYS A 216 17.74 -4.23 -4.96
CA LYS A 216 17.41 -3.65 -6.28
C LYS A 216 16.37 -2.55 -6.15
N LEU A 217 15.40 -2.70 -5.26
CA LEU A 217 14.44 -1.64 -4.95
C LEU A 217 15.09 -0.46 -4.24
N GLN A 218 16.11 -0.69 -3.39
CA GLN A 218 16.90 0.41 -2.83
C GLN A 218 17.67 1.16 -3.91
N MET A 219 18.23 0.46 -4.90
CA MET A 219 18.82 1.12 -6.06
C MET A 219 17.79 1.92 -6.87
N ALA A 220 16.58 1.40 -7.09
CA ALA A 220 15.50 2.19 -7.69
C ALA A 220 15.23 3.47 -6.90
N ALA A 221 15.21 3.37 -5.56
CA ALA A 221 14.99 4.49 -4.68
C ALA A 221 16.09 5.56 -4.74
N THR A 222 17.30 5.24 -5.19
CA THR A 222 18.35 6.26 -5.44
C THR A 222 18.26 6.90 -6.83
N ILE A 223 17.44 6.35 -7.74
CA ILE A 223 17.32 6.80 -9.14
C ILE A 223 16.08 7.67 -9.33
N VAL A 224 14.98 7.34 -8.66
CA VAL A 224 13.69 8.05 -8.78
C VAL A 224 13.10 8.34 -7.41
N ASP A 225 12.33 9.43 -7.27
CA ASP A 225 11.76 9.86 -5.97
C ASP A 225 10.63 8.96 -5.46
N LYS A 226 9.94 8.30 -6.39
CA LYS A 226 8.83 7.38 -6.14
C LYS A 226 8.67 6.45 -7.33
N PHE A 227 8.11 5.27 -7.12
CA PHE A 227 7.88 4.28 -8.17
C PHE A 227 6.86 3.24 -7.76
N VAL A 228 6.28 2.54 -8.72
CA VAL A 228 5.48 1.35 -8.49
C VAL A 228 6.36 0.15 -8.73
N TRP A 229 6.66 -0.60 -7.67
CA TRP A 229 7.29 -1.90 -7.81
C TRP A 229 6.29 -2.91 -8.37
N MET A 230 6.69 -3.52 -9.47
CA MET A 230 6.01 -4.62 -10.14
C MET A 230 6.84 -5.89 -10.02
N MET A 231 6.16 -7.02 -9.86
CA MET A 231 6.74 -8.35 -9.97
C MET A 231 6.44 -8.89 -11.37
N ASP A 232 7.26 -9.81 -11.86
CA ASP A 232 7.13 -10.43 -13.17
C ASP A 232 5.87 -11.30 -13.31
N ASP A 233 5.30 -11.77 -12.21
CA ASP A 233 4.06 -12.55 -12.16
C ASP A 233 2.77 -11.71 -12.07
N ILE A 234 2.84 -10.38 -12.24
CA ILE A 234 1.71 -9.46 -12.16
C ILE A 234 1.34 -8.90 -13.54
N TYR A 235 0.08 -9.02 -13.93
CA TYR A 235 -0.43 -8.59 -15.24
C TYR A 235 -1.67 -7.69 -15.15
N TRP A 236 -1.69 -6.60 -15.90
CA TRP A 236 -2.84 -5.72 -16.09
C TRP A 236 -3.76 -6.25 -17.20
N VAL A 237 -4.87 -6.89 -16.80
CA VAL A 237 -5.76 -7.64 -17.70
C VAL A 237 -6.94 -6.85 -18.26
N SER A 238 -7.11 -5.61 -17.82
CA SER A 238 -8.06 -4.62 -18.36
C SER A 238 -7.55 -3.19 -18.09
N ASP A 239 -8.16 -2.18 -18.73
CA ASP A 239 -7.81 -0.77 -18.47
C ASP A 239 -7.90 -0.46 -16.96
N PHE A 240 -6.88 0.24 -16.48
CA PHE A 240 -6.76 0.60 -15.09
C PHE A 240 -6.46 2.10 -14.95
N LYS A 241 -7.00 2.68 -13.87
CA LYS A 241 -6.62 4.01 -13.38
C LYS A 241 -5.38 3.92 -12.50
N MET A 242 -4.57 4.98 -12.47
CA MET A 242 -3.31 4.99 -11.71
C MET A 242 -3.48 4.63 -10.23
N TYR A 243 -4.61 4.95 -9.60
CA TYR A 243 -4.87 4.54 -8.20
C TYR A 243 -4.85 3.01 -7.99
N HIS A 244 -5.14 2.21 -9.02
CA HIS A 244 -4.97 0.76 -8.93
C HIS A 244 -3.49 0.38 -8.79
N ALA A 245 -2.57 1.14 -9.38
CA ALA A 245 -1.14 0.91 -9.21
C ALA A 245 -0.64 1.57 -7.92
N THR A 246 -1.12 2.77 -7.64
CA THR A 246 -0.54 3.64 -6.62
C THR A 246 -1.16 3.52 -5.24
N SER A 247 -2.28 2.83 -5.00
CA SER A 247 -2.76 2.64 -3.61
C SER A 247 -2.10 1.44 -2.91
N PRO A 248 -1.73 1.50 -1.61
CA PRO A 248 -1.26 0.35 -0.84
C PRO A 248 -2.37 -0.68 -0.73
N LYS A 249 -2.04 -1.96 -0.93
CA LYS A 249 -3.02 -3.05 -0.95
C LYS A 249 -2.62 -4.14 0.01
N TYR A 250 -3.53 -4.51 0.89
CA TYR A 250 -3.35 -5.67 1.76
C TYR A 250 -4.31 -6.79 1.40
N VAL A 251 -3.86 -8.03 1.57
CA VAL A 251 -4.67 -9.22 1.26
C VAL A 251 -5.40 -9.78 2.48
N ARG A 252 -4.99 -9.42 3.70
CA ARG A 252 -5.69 -9.75 4.94
C ARG A 252 -5.14 -8.95 6.12
N HIS A 253 -5.90 -8.90 7.21
CA HIS A 253 -5.39 -8.54 8.52
C HIS A 253 -4.95 -9.80 9.26
N VAL A 254 -3.74 -9.81 9.84
CA VAL A 254 -3.23 -10.93 10.63
C VAL A 254 -3.42 -10.60 12.11
N THR A 255 -4.33 -11.28 12.79
CA THR A 255 -4.55 -11.05 14.22
C THR A 255 -3.39 -11.60 15.06
N GLN A 256 -3.23 -11.09 16.28
CA GLN A 256 -2.21 -11.58 17.20
C GLN A 256 -2.38 -13.08 17.51
N GLU A 257 -3.62 -13.54 17.67
CA GLU A 257 -3.93 -14.97 17.81
C GLU A 257 -3.50 -15.79 16.59
N GLN A 258 -3.82 -15.31 15.38
CA GLN A 258 -3.40 -15.97 14.15
C GLN A 258 -1.88 -16.04 14.04
N PHE A 259 -1.18 -14.98 14.43
CA PHE A 259 0.27 -14.91 14.44
C PHE A 259 0.89 -15.92 15.42
N TYR A 260 0.46 -15.94 16.70
CA TYR A 260 1.03 -16.86 17.69
C TYR A 260 0.72 -18.34 17.40
N ASN A 261 -0.39 -18.62 16.70
CA ASN A 261 -0.71 -19.97 16.23
C ASN A 261 -0.01 -20.34 14.92
N TRP A 262 0.68 -19.40 14.27
CA TRP A 262 1.31 -19.64 12.99
C TRP A 262 2.66 -20.36 13.12
N LYS A 263 2.82 -21.46 12.38
CA LYS A 263 4.09 -22.20 12.26
C LYS A 263 4.69 -21.98 10.86
N PRO A 264 5.59 -21.00 10.66
CA PRO A 264 6.13 -20.67 9.34
C PRO A 264 7.05 -21.78 8.81
N LYS A 265 6.67 -22.38 7.67
CA LYS A 265 7.35 -23.57 7.12
C LYS A 265 8.44 -23.27 6.09
N ASN A 266 8.32 -22.18 5.35
CA ASN A 266 9.24 -21.83 4.26
C ASN A 266 9.87 -20.45 4.46
N ALA A 267 10.90 -20.12 3.67
CA ALA A 267 11.63 -18.87 3.79
C ALA A 267 10.70 -17.64 3.73
N TRP A 268 9.77 -17.61 2.77
CA TRP A 268 8.79 -16.53 2.65
C TRP A 268 7.93 -16.36 3.91
N ALA A 269 7.38 -17.45 4.45
CA ALA A 269 6.61 -17.43 5.69
C ALA A 269 7.44 -16.95 6.89
N LYS A 270 8.72 -17.34 6.98
CA LYS A 270 9.63 -16.90 8.04
C LYS A 270 9.89 -15.40 7.98
N THR A 271 10.19 -14.84 6.80
CA THR A 271 10.42 -13.39 6.66
C THR A 271 9.20 -12.55 7.06
N ARG A 272 7.99 -13.03 6.74
CA ARG A 272 6.73 -12.40 7.16
C ARG A 272 6.47 -12.55 8.65
N ALA A 273 6.77 -13.70 9.24
CA ALA A 273 6.68 -13.89 10.68
C ALA A 273 7.60 -12.92 11.43
N ASN A 274 8.85 -12.76 10.97
CA ASN A 274 9.79 -11.80 11.55
C ASN A 274 9.27 -10.34 11.44
N ALA A 275 8.62 -9.99 10.33
CA ALA A 275 7.98 -8.69 10.17
C ALA A 275 6.81 -8.50 11.15
N TYR A 276 5.94 -9.51 11.33
CA TYR A 276 4.82 -9.40 12.27
C TYR A 276 5.28 -9.33 13.73
N SER A 277 6.35 -10.02 14.13
CA SER A 277 6.96 -9.84 15.45
C SER A 277 7.31 -8.37 15.68
N TYR A 278 8.06 -7.77 14.75
CA TYR A 278 8.44 -6.35 14.83
C TYR A 278 7.21 -5.43 14.89
N LEU A 279 6.21 -5.67 14.05
CA LEU A 279 4.99 -4.85 14.02
C LEU A 279 4.24 -4.91 15.36
N LEU A 280 4.09 -6.09 15.95
CA LEU A 280 3.42 -6.27 17.24
C LEU A 280 4.21 -5.63 18.39
N GLU A 281 5.54 -5.83 18.41
CA GLU A 281 6.44 -5.23 19.42
C GLU A 281 6.38 -3.69 19.39
N ASN A 282 6.14 -3.10 18.22
CA ASN A 282 6.04 -1.66 18.02
C ASN A 282 4.60 -1.13 18.00
N SER A 283 3.61 -1.94 18.37
CA SER A 283 2.18 -1.57 18.38
C SER A 283 1.68 -1.00 17.04
N LEU A 284 2.18 -1.55 15.93
CA LEU A 284 1.80 -1.19 14.58
C LEU A 284 0.72 -2.15 14.04
N PRO A 285 -0.08 -1.73 13.04
CA PRO A 285 -1.01 -2.62 12.36
C PRO A 285 -0.29 -3.83 11.72
N THR A 286 -1.02 -4.91 11.52
CA THR A 286 -0.50 -6.19 11.02
C THR A 286 -1.23 -6.64 9.74
N TYR A 287 -1.44 -5.71 8.81
CA TYR A 287 -1.97 -6.02 7.50
C TYR A 287 -0.92 -6.74 6.63
N ASP A 288 -1.32 -7.77 5.91
CA ASP A 288 -0.46 -8.56 5.02
C ASP A 288 -0.36 -7.86 3.65
N PHE A 289 0.72 -7.10 3.45
CA PHE A 289 1.00 -6.39 2.20
C PHE A 289 1.78 -7.24 1.19
N ALA A 290 2.32 -8.39 1.58
CA ALA A 290 3.08 -9.30 0.72
C ALA A 290 2.17 -10.13 -0.22
N GLY A 291 1.25 -9.46 -0.91
CA GLY A 291 0.18 -10.05 -1.71
C GLY A 291 0.55 -10.41 -3.15
N HIS A 292 1.77 -10.11 -3.60
CA HIS A 292 2.13 -10.08 -5.03
C HIS A 292 1.21 -9.14 -5.82
N LEU A 293 1.17 -7.88 -5.40
CA LEU A 293 0.37 -6.81 -6.02
C LEU A 293 1.29 -5.62 -6.32
N PRO A 294 0.92 -4.71 -7.24
CA PRO A 294 1.69 -3.48 -7.47
C PRO A 294 1.86 -2.69 -6.17
N GLN A 295 3.11 -2.38 -5.82
CA GLN A 295 3.46 -1.71 -4.57
C GLN A 295 4.00 -0.29 -4.82
N PRO A 296 3.29 0.75 -4.37
CA PRO A 296 3.76 2.14 -4.47
C PRO A 296 4.82 2.44 -3.40
N ILE A 297 6.00 2.84 -3.82
CA ILE A 297 7.14 3.15 -2.95
C ILE A 297 7.51 4.63 -3.10
N ARG A 298 7.72 5.30 -1.97
CA ARG A 298 8.37 6.62 -1.91
C ARG A 298 9.79 6.42 -1.45
N SER A 299 10.73 6.85 -2.27
CA SER A 299 12.12 6.48 -2.13
C SER A 299 12.75 6.99 -0.84
N LYS A 300 12.45 8.24 -0.46
CA LYS A 300 12.92 8.81 0.81
C LYS A 300 12.50 7.96 2.01
N THR A 301 11.20 7.73 2.19
CA THR A 301 10.66 6.95 3.31
C THR A 301 11.16 5.50 3.29
N PHE A 302 11.35 4.94 2.10
CA PHE A 302 11.85 3.59 1.91
C PHE A 302 13.32 3.44 2.33
N LEU A 303 14.17 4.40 1.98
CA LEU A 303 15.57 4.43 2.40
C LEU A 303 15.71 4.75 3.89
N GLU A 304 14.92 5.69 4.43
CA GLU A 304 14.87 5.97 5.87
C GLU A 304 14.50 4.73 6.70
N MET A 305 13.59 3.88 6.19
CA MET A 305 13.26 2.61 6.83
C MET A 305 14.45 1.66 6.86
N GLU A 306 15.28 1.62 5.81
CA GLU A 306 16.51 0.83 5.85
C GLU A 306 17.47 1.38 6.90
N ASP A 307 17.72 2.68 6.90
CA ASP A 307 18.66 3.30 7.83
C ASP A 307 18.28 3.03 9.29
N GLU A 308 16.97 2.97 9.57
CA GLU A 308 16.46 2.65 10.91
C GLU A 308 16.54 1.16 11.24
N LEU A 309 16.26 0.27 10.30
CA LEU A 309 15.98 -1.15 10.58
C LEU A 309 17.03 -2.14 10.09
N GLY A 310 17.94 -1.73 9.20
CA GLY A 310 18.97 -2.59 8.62
C GLY A 310 18.41 -3.89 8.03
N LEU A 311 17.38 -3.80 7.17
CA LEU A 311 16.69 -4.97 6.65
C LEU A 311 17.56 -5.81 5.70
N LEU A 312 18.60 -5.24 5.08
CA LEU A 312 19.58 -6.04 4.34
C LEU A 312 20.40 -6.97 5.24
N GLU A 313 20.67 -6.58 6.47
CA GLU A 313 21.41 -7.41 7.44
C GLU A 313 20.46 -8.41 8.10
N GLU A 314 19.39 -7.91 8.74
CA GLU A 314 18.39 -8.70 9.45
C GLU A 314 17.04 -8.67 8.73
N TYR A 315 16.93 -9.48 7.68
CA TYR A 315 15.79 -9.42 6.80
C TYR A 315 14.47 -9.81 7.47
N ARG A 316 13.55 -8.85 7.43
CA ARG A 316 12.13 -8.95 7.72
C ARG A 316 11.40 -8.52 6.45
N ASN A 317 10.25 -9.11 6.14
CA ASN A 317 9.50 -8.72 4.95
C ASN A 317 9.20 -7.21 4.97
N TRP A 318 9.84 -6.48 4.06
CA TRP A 318 9.82 -5.03 4.05
C TRP A 318 8.44 -4.49 3.66
N GLU A 319 7.69 -5.19 2.80
CA GLU A 319 6.36 -4.75 2.34
C GLU A 319 5.42 -4.59 3.55
N CYS A 320 5.37 -5.61 4.41
CA CYS A 320 4.58 -5.56 5.63
C CYS A 320 5.06 -4.45 6.58
N ILE A 321 6.37 -4.24 6.74
CA ILE A 321 6.87 -3.19 7.64
C ILE A 321 6.55 -1.80 7.09
N TYR A 322 6.97 -1.51 5.86
CA TYR A 322 6.85 -0.22 5.19
C TYR A 322 5.40 0.25 5.17
N PHE A 323 4.49 -0.57 4.65
CA PHE A 323 3.11 -0.14 4.50
C PHE A 323 2.36 -0.08 5.82
N ASN A 324 2.59 -0.99 6.77
CA ASN A 324 1.91 -0.87 8.08
C ASN A 324 2.38 0.37 8.86
N LYS A 325 3.67 0.67 8.80
CA LYS A 325 4.29 1.78 9.53
C LYS A 325 3.89 3.15 8.97
N TYR A 326 3.86 3.29 7.65
CA TYR A 326 3.72 4.61 7.02
C TYR A 326 2.38 4.85 6.31
N TYR A 327 1.71 3.80 5.82
CA TYR A 327 0.58 3.95 4.89
C TYR A 327 -0.66 3.09 5.21
N SER A 328 -0.73 2.43 6.36
CA SER A 328 -1.83 1.53 6.75
C SER A 328 -3.20 2.24 6.76
N GLN A 329 -3.23 3.51 7.15
CA GLN A 329 -4.44 4.32 7.18
C GLN A 329 -5.06 4.58 5.79
N HIS A 330 -4.30 4.36 4.70
CA HIS A 330 -4.73 4.52 3.32
C HIS A 330 -4.80 3.19 2.57
N ALA A 331 -4.59 2.07 3.26
CA ALA A 331 -4.48 0.77 2.64
C ALA A 331 -5.85 0.18 2.31
N ILE A 332 -5.95 -0.44 1.13
CA ILE A 332 -7.21 -0.96 0.61
C ILE A 332 -7.22 -2.49 0.72
N PRO A 333 -8.27 -3.12 1.28
CA PRO A 333 -8.42 -4.57 1.24
C PRO A 333 -8.58 -5.03 -0.20
N TYR A 334 -7.77 -6.01 -0.61
CA TYR A 334 -7.66 -6.43 -2.01
C TYR A 334 -7.81 -7.94 -2.25
N ALA A 335 -8.00 -8.76 -1.20
CA ALA A 335 -8.01 -10.23 -1.29
C ALA A 335 -8.93 -10.82 -2.38
N SER A 336 -10.06 -10.17 -2.65
CA SER A 336 -11.10 -10.62 -3.58
C SER A 336 -11.21 -9.77 -4.86
N LYS A 337 -10.34 -8.76 -5.04
CA LYS A 337 -10.44 -7.75 -6.12
C LYS A 337 -9.55 -8.04 -7.33
N TYR A 338 -8.86 -9.18 -7.33
CA TYR A 338 -7.98 -9.61 -8.41
C TYR A 338 -8.05 -11.12 -8.59
N THR A 339 -7.47 -11.58 -9.69
CA THR A 339 -7.40 -13.01 -10.00
C THR A 339 -6.06 -13.56 -9.57
N ARG A 340 -6.07 -14.54 -8.65
CA ARG A 340 -4.89 -15.30 -8.28
C ARG A 340 -5.03 -16.75 -8.72
N VAL A 341 -4.24 -17.16 -9.71
CA VAL A 341 -4.19 -18.55 -10.17
C VAL A 341 -3.25 -19.34 -9.26
N THR A 342 -3.81 -20.26 -8.46
CA THR A 342 -3.03 -21.10 -7.51
C THR A 342 -2.99 -22.57 -7.88
N LYS A 343 -3.80 -22.97 -8.87
CA LYS A 343 -3.90 -24.32 -9.45
C LYS A 343 -4.24 -24.17 -10.94
N GLU A 344 -3.90 -25.15 -11.75
CA GLU A 344 -4.17 -25.14 -13.19
C GLU A 344 -5.68 -24.99 -13.44
N PRO A 345 -6.14 -23.88 -14.06
CA PRO A 345 -7.55 -23.69 -14.36
C PRO A 345 -7.91 -24.35 -15.69
N LYS A 346 -9.20 -24.63 -15.94
CA LYS A 346 -9.66 -25.03 -17.30
C LYS A 346 -9.73 -23.85 -18.27
N ARG A 347 -9.89 -22.64 -17.74
CA ARG A 347 -9.98 -21.37 -18.47
C ARG A 347 -9.59 -20.24 -17.53
N ILE A 348 -8.90 -19.24 -18.06
CA ILE A 348 -8.67 -17.98 -17.35
C ILE A 348 -9.77 -16.98 -17.68
N SER A 349 -10.43 -16.48 -16.65
CA SER A 349 -11.44 -15.44 -16.72
C SER A 349 -11.20 -14.47 -15.57
N PRO A 350 -10.36 -13.44 -15.77
CA PRO A 350 -9.95 -12.60 -14.67
C PRO A 350 -11.11 -11.77 -14.12
N LYS A 351 -11.19 -11.68 -12.80
CA LYS A 351 -11.95 -10.67 -12.05
C LYS A 351 -11.04 -9.46 -11.80
N GLY A 352 -11.58 -8.26 -12.04
CA GLY A 352 -10.89 -7.00 -11.82
C GLY A 352 -9.82 -6.69 -12.87
N VAL A 353 -8.89 -5.81 -12.50
CA VAL A 353 -7.87 -5.27 -13.41
C VAL A 353 -6.53 -6.00 -13.33
N LEU A 354 -6.36 -6.90 -12.36
CA LEU A 354 -5.10 -7.61 -12.09
C LEU A 354 -5.29 -9.12 -12.15
N LEU A 355 -4.29 -9.77 -12.74
CA LEU A 355 -4.05 -11.20 -12.63
C LEU A 355 -2.64 -11.43 -12.08
N ASN A 356 -2.50 -12.38 -11.17
CA ASN A 356 -1.23 -12.99 -10.84
C ASN A 356 -1.39 -14.50 -10.67
N HIS A 357 -0.28 -15.20 -10.45
CA HIS A 357 -0.29 -16.63 -10.28
C HIS A 357 0.79 -17.09 -9.29
N THR A 358 0.71 -18.34 -8.85
CA THR A 358 1.83 -18.98 -8.14
C THR A 358 2.89 -19.46 -9.14
N SER A 359 4.13 -19.61 -8.67
CA SER A 359 5.22 -20.05 -9.55
C SER A 359 5.01 -21.44 -10.16
N SER A 360 4.16 -22.29 -9.57
CA SER A 360 3.86 -23.64 -10.07
C SER A 360 2.82 -23.67 -11.19
N THR A 361 2.16 -22.55 -11.47
CA THR A 361 1.09 -22.45 -12.47
C THR A 361 1.47 -21.59 -13.68
N TYR A 362 2.70 -21.10 -13.73
CA TYR A 362 3.21 -20.50 -14.95
C TYR A 362 3.40 -21.58 -16.03
N GLY A 363 2.98 -21.27 -17.26
CA GLY A 363 2.76 -22.26 -18.33
C GLY A 363 1.27 -22.48 -18.60
N GLY A 364 0.94 -23.56 -19.33
CA GLY A 364 -0.44 -24.00 -19.58
C GLY A 364 -1.40 -22.86 -19.92
N MET A 365 -2.54 -22.82 -19.22
CA MET A 365 -3.60 -21.84 -19.46
C MET A 365 -3.19 -20.41 -19.10
N VAL A 366 -2.23 -20.20 -18.18
CA VAL A 366 -1.71 -18.85 -17.88
C VAL A 366 -0.98 -18.31 -19.09
N ARG A 367 -0.05 -19.09 -19.64
CA ARG A 367 0.72 -18.67 -20.80
C ARG A 367 -0.17 -18.45 -22.03
N GLU A 368 -1.08 -19.38 -22.31
CA GLU A 368 -2.04 -19.26 -23.43
C GLU A 368 -2.90 -18.00 -23.32
N TYR A 369 -3.38 -17.70 -22.10
CA TYR A 369 -4.14 -16.48 -21.85
C TYR A 369 -3.29 -15.22 -22.11
N LEU A 370 -2.05 -15.18 -21.63
CA LEU A 370 -1.16 -14.03 -21.81
C LEU A 370 -0.76 -13.82 -23.28
N GLU A 371 -0.47 -14.91 -24.01
CA GLU A 371 -0.21 -14.89 -25.45
C GLU A 371 -1.41 -14.33 -26.23
N SER A 372 -2.62 -14.76 -25.87
CA SER A 372 -3.85 -14.27 -26.50
C SER A 372 -4.18 -12.83 -26.11
N ALA A 373 -3.96 -12.43 -24.87
CA ALA A 373 -4.30 -11.11 -24.36
C ALA A 373 -3.28 -10.03 -24.76
N PHE A 374 -2.02 -10.40 -24.95
CA PHE A 374 -0.89 -9.49 -25.23
C PHE A 374 0.03 -10.04 -26.34
N PRO A 375 -0.51 -10.31 -27.56
CA PRO A 375 0.26 -10.93 -28.64
C PRO A 375 1.34 -9.99 -29.21
N GLU A 376 1.06 -8.70 -29.25
CA GLU A 376 1.91 -7.68 -29.85
C GLU A 376 3.11 -7.34 -28.97
N LYS A 377 4.25 -7.04 -29.61
CA LYS A 377 5.40 -6.45 -28.93
C LYS A 377 5.05 -5.07 -28.39
N CYS A 378 5.59 -4.72 -27.23
CA CYS A 378 5.49 -3.37 -26.66
C CYS A 378 6.70 -2.49 -27.03
N ALA A 379 6.63 -1.19 -26.72
CA ALA A 379 7.62 -0.19 -27.10
C ALA A 379 9.05 -0.43 -26.55
N VAL A 380 9.19 -1.29 -25.54
CA VAL A 380 10.49 -1.63 -24.93
C VAL A 380 11.03 -2.99 -25.39
N GLU A 381 10.42 -3.60 -26.40
CA GLU A 381 10.90 -4.82 -27.05
C GLU A 381 11.60 -4.51 -28.38
N LYS A 382 12.75 -5.16 -28.61
CA LYS A 382 13.51 -5.07 -29.87
C LYS A 382 12.87 -5.82 -31.03
#